data_AF-A0A259PCJ3-F1
#
_entry.id   AF-A0A259PCJ3-F1
#
_cell.length_a   1.000
_cell.length_b   1.000
_cell.length_c   1.000
_cell.angle_alpha   90.00
_cell.angle_beta   90.00
_cell.angle_gamma   90.00
#
_symmetry.space_group_name_H-M   'P 1'
#
loop_
_entity.id
_entity.type
_entity.pdbx_description
1 polymer ?
#
loop_
_entity_poly.entity_id
_entity_poly.type
_entity_poly.pdbx_seq_one_letter_code
_entity_poly.pdbx_strand_id
1 'polypeptide(L)' 'MDQINFWIGMIATVAFAVTGVLAISDRGVDLFGVLVLGVITAIGGGTIRDMILDVPAFWSISQIYIWV' A
#
# COMPACT_ATOMS: atom_id res chain seq x y z
N MET A 1 15.75 -15.57 -3.90
CA MET A 1 14.70 -15.24 -2.90
C MET A 1 14.06 -13.90 -3.20
N ASP A 2 14.81 -12.93 -3.71
CA ASP A 2 14.33 -11.56 -3.97
C ASP A 2 13.16 -11.48 -4.95
N GLN A 3 13.16 -12.32 -6.00
CA GLN A 3 12.04 -12.37 -6.95
C GLN A 3 10.71 -12.80 -6.31
N ILE A 4 10.77 -13.76 -5.38
CA ILE A 4 9.57 -14.27 -4.69
C ILE A 4 9.04 -13.19 -3.74
N ASN A 5 9.93 -12.57 -2.95
CA ASN A 5 9.58 -11.48 -2.05
C ASN A 5 8.97 -10.29 -2.80
N PHE A 6 9.50 -9.97 -3.98
CA PHE A 6 8.96 -8.93 -4.84
C PHE A 6 7.51 -9.23 -5.24
N TRP A 7 7.24 -10.42 -5.78
CA TRP A 7 5.88 -10.78 -6.22
C TRP A 7 4.88 -10.84 -5.07
N ILE A 8 5.28 -11.38 -3.90
CA ILE A 8 4.43 -11.38 -2.70
C ILE A 8 4.12 -9.94 -2.27
N GLY A 9 5.13 -9.07 -2.27
CA GLY A 9 4.96 -7.65 -1.96
C GLY A 9 3.95 -6.98 -2.90
N MET A 10 4.08 -7.19 -4.21
CA MET A 10 3.16 -6.61 -5.20
C MET A 10 1.72 -7.08 -5.00
N ILE A 11 1.51 -8.39 -4.81
CA ILE A 11 0.18 -8.96 -4.58
C ILE A 11 -0.43 -8.41 -3.29
N ALA A 12 0.37 -8.33 -2.22
CA ALA A 12 -0.08 -7.78 -0.94
C ALA A 12 -0.49 -6.30 -1.08
N THR A 13 0.34 -5.47 -1.74
CA THR A 13 0.04 -4.05 -1.97
C THR A 13 -1.29 -3.88 -2.71
N VAL A 14 -1.52 -4.63 -3.79
CA VAL A 14 -2.79 -4.59 -4.54
C VAL A 14 -3.96 -5.05 -3.67
N ALA A 15 -3.82 -6.15 -2.94
CA ALA A 15 -4.88 -6.67 -2.08
C ALA A 15 -5.28 -5.66 -0.99
N PHE A 16 -4.32 -4.99 -0.36
CA PHE A 16 -4.60 -3.95 0.64
C PHE A 16 -5.17 -2.68 0.03
N ALA A 17 -4.71 -2.25 -1.15
CA ALA A 17 -5.29 -1.10 -1.85
C ALA A 17 -6.78 -1.33 -2.15
N VAL A 18 -7.12 -2.49 -2.73
CA VAL A 18 -8.51 -2.88 -3.01
C VAL A 18 -9.33 -2.93 -1.72
N THR A 19 -8.78 -3.50 -0.64
CA THR A 19 -9.46 -3.54 0.66
C THR A 19 -9.76 -2.14 1.20
N GLY A 20 -8.80 -1.22 1.11
CA GLY A 20 -8.97 0.17 1.54
C GLY A 20 -10.05 0.91 0.75
N VAL A 21 -10.09 0.72 -0.57
CA VAL A 21 -11.13 1.29 -1.43
C VAL A 21 -12.50 0.72 -1.09
N LEU A 22 -12.62 -0.60 -0.95
CA LEU A 22 -13.89 -1.26 -0.64
C LEU A 22 -14.44 -0.85 0.72
N ALA A 23 -13.57 -0.58 1.71
CA ALA A 23 -13.96 -0.16 3.05
C ALA A 23 -14.72 1.18 3.12
N ILE A 24 -14.66 2.01 2.07
CA ILE A 24 -15.39 3.28 1.98
C ILE A 24 -16.29 3.39 0.75
N SER A 25 -16.47 2.29 0.03
CA SER A 25 -17.24 2.26 -1.24
C SER A 25 -18.70 2.72 -1.08
N ASP A 26 -19.28 2.60 0.11
CA ASP A 26 -20.64 2.99 0.47
C ASP A 26 -20.75 4.37 1.10
N ARG A 27 -19.63 5.06 1.33
CA ARG A 27 -19.58 6.32 2.12
C ARG A 27 -19.68 7.59 1.29
N GLY A 28 -19.96 7.49 -0.01
CA GLY A 28 -20.13 8.65 -0.89
C GLY A 28 -18.88 9.53 -0.99
N VAL A 29 -17.68 8.94 -0.79
CA VAL A 29 -16.40 9.64 -0.87
C VAL A 29 -16.02 9.86 -2.33
N ASP A 30 -15.39 10.99 -2.61
CA ASP A 30 -14.91 11.31 -3.95
C ASP A 30 -13.72 10.41 -4.37
N LEU A 31 -13.40 10.42 -5.66
CA LEU A 31 -12.34 9.57 -6.21
C LEU A 31 -10.99 9.84 -5.53
N PHE A 32 -10.72 11.09 -5.17
CA PHE A 32 -9.48 11.45 -4.50
C PHE A 32 -9.38 10.80 -3.11
N GLY A 33 -10.43 10.88 -2.28
CA GLY A 33 -10.44 10.22 -0.98
C GLY A 33 -10.33 8.70 -1.08
N VAL A 34 -10.97 8.09 -2.09
CA VAL A 34 -10.84 6.66 -2.39
C VAL A 34 -9.40 6.27 -2.72
N LEU A 35 -8.73 7.03 -3.59
CA LEU A 35 -7.33 6.78 -3.96
C LEU A 35 -6.39 6.96 -2.75
N VAL A 36 -6.56 8.03 -1.98
CA VAL A 36 -5.75 8.30 -0.79
C VAL A 36 -5.88 7.17 0.22
N LEU A 37 -7.11 6.71 0.52
CA LEU A 37 -7.30 5.63 1.47
C LEU A 37 -6.73 4.30 0.98
N GLY A 38 -6.91 3.99 -0.32
CA GLY A 38 -6.31 2.81 -0.93
C GLY A 38 -4.78 2.80 -0.78
N VAL A 39 -4.12 3.90 -1.12
CA VAL A 39 -2.66 4.05 -1.01
C VAL A 39 -2.20 3.92 0.45
N ILE A 40 -2.84 4.65 1.38
CA ILE A 40 -2.48 4.59 2.81
C ILE A 40 -2.63 3.18 3.35
N THR A 41 -3.68 2.46 2.97
CA THR A 41 -3.90 1.08 3.41
C THR A 41 -2.83 0.14 2.83
N ALA A 42 -2.46 0.33 1.57
CA ALA A 42 -1.48 -0.49 0.88
C ALA A 42 -0.05 -0.35 1.43
N ILE A 43 0.37 0.87 1.77
CA ILE A 43 1.74 1.14 2.23
C ILE A 43 1.85 1.24 3.76
N GLY A 44 0.75 1.40 4.48
CA GLY A 44 0.74 1.72 5.91
C GLY A 44 1.44 0.68 6.77
N GLY A 45 1.09 -0.60 6.62
CA GLY A 45 1.70 -1.69 7.39
C GLY A 45 3.21 -1.84 7.14
N GLY A 46 3.63 -1.75 5.87
CA GLY A 46 5.04 -1.77 5.49
C GLY A 46 5.81 -0.57 6.01
N THR A 47 5.19 0.62 6.00
CA THR A 47 5.78 1.85 6.56
C THR A 47 5.98 1.71 8.08
N ILE A 48 4.98 1.20 8.81
CA ILE A 48 5.11 0.97 10.26
C ILE A 48 6.22 -0.06 10.55
N ARG A 49 6.29 -1.15 9.77
CA ARG A 49 7.38 -2.13 9.88
C ARG A 49 8.74 -1.45 9.70
N ASP A 50 8.89 -0.63 8.67
CA ASP A 50 10.17 0.02 8.34
C ASP A 50 10.58 1.04 9.41
N MET A 51 9.61 1.77 9.99
CA MET A 51 9.85 2.65 11.14
C MET A 51 10.29 1.88 12.38
N ILE A 52 9.68 0.73 12.67
CA ILE A 52 10.08 -0.13 13.81
C ILE A 52 11.50 -0.68 13.62
N LEU A 53 11.89 -0.95 12.37
CA LEU A 53 13.20 -1.47 12.02
C LEU A 53 14.27 -0.38 11.82
N ASP A 54 13.90 0.90 11.96
CA ASP A 54 14.76 2.06 11.71
C ASP A 54 15.42 2.06 10.31
N VAL A 55 14.61 1.72 9.29
CA VAL A 55 15.03 1.73 7.88
C VAL A 55 14.12 2.64 7.04
N PRO A 56 14.58 3.14 5.88
CA PRO A 56 13.75 3.96 5.01
C PRO A 56 12.52 3.19 4.52
N ALA A 57 11.39 3.87 4.41
CA ALA A 57 10.15 3.27 3.93
C ALA A 57 10.30 2.69 2.52
N PHE A 58 9.86 1.46 2.32
CA PHE A 58 10.05 0.71 1.08
C PHE A 58 9.56 1.44 -0.18
N TRP A 59 8.44 2.18 -0.08
CA TRP A 59 7.87 2.94 -1.19
C TRP A 59 8.67 4.21 -1.55
N SER A 60 9.49 4.72 -0.63
CA SER A 60 10.44 5.80 -0.90
C SER A 60 11.67 5.31 -1.67
N ILE A 61 12.01 4.02 -1.54
CA ILE A 61 13.11 3.39 -2.26
C ILE A 61 12.63 2.96 -3.65
N SER A 62 11.38 2.50 -3.76
CA SER A 62 10.77 2.07 -5.02
C SER A 62 9.35 2.59 -5.15
N GLN A 63 9.13 3.54 -6.07
CA GLN A 63 7.82 4.12 -6.33
C GLN A 63 6.84 3.12 -6.97
N ILE A 64 7.27 1.94 -7.40
CA ILE A 64 6.39 0.95 -8.02
C ILE A 64 5.22 0.56 -7.10
N TYR A 65 5.43 0.62 -5.78
CA TYR A 65 4.39 0.31 -4.78
C TYR A 65 3.34 1.40 -4.62
N ILE A 66 3.57 2.60 -5.16
CA ILE A 66 2.56 3.68 -5.25
C ILE A 66 1.77 3.57 -6.55
N TRP A 67 2.42 3.13 -7.63
CA TRP A 67 1.83 3.11 -8.98
C TRP A 67 1.10 1.80 -9.33
N VAL A 68 1.23 0.77 -8.50
CA VAL A 68 0.58 -0.55 -8.68
C VAL A 68 -0.88 -0.55 -8.26
#